data_AF-A0AAW1XQL1-F1
#
_entry.id   AF-A0AAW1XQL1-F1
#
_cell.length_a   1.000
_cell.length_b   1.000
_cell.length_c   1.000
_cell.angle_alpha   90.00
_cell.angle_beta   90.00
_cell.angle_gamma   90.00
#
_symmetry.space_group_name_H-M   'P 1'
#
loop_
_entity.id
_entity.type
_entity.pdbx_description
1 polymer ?
#
loop_
_entity_poly.entity_id
_entity_poly.type
_entity_poly.pdbx_seq_one_letter_code
_entity_poly.pdbx_strand_id
1 'polypeptide(L)' 'MRVVGEMVRVLKPGGVGVVWDLLHVPEYVRRLQELKMEDIRVSERVTAFMVSSQIVSFRKPSHHYFGPGEVRLDWRC' A
#
# COMPACT_ATOMS: atom_id res chain seq x y z
N MET A 1 11.13 0.84 -1.16
CA MET A 1 9.70 1.15 -0.87
C MET A 1 9.07 2.28 -1.69
N ARG A 2 9.82 3.07 -2.48
CA ARG A 2 9.25 4.18 -3.30
C ARG A 2 8.06 3.79 -4.17
N VAL A 3 8.05 2.56 -4.71
CA VAL A 3 6.99 2.06 -5.61
C VAL A 3 5.60 2.08 -4.95
N VAL A 4 5.49 1.67 -3.67
CA VAL A 4 4.19 1.69 -2.96
C VAL A 4 3.69 3.12 -2.75
N GLY A 5 4.60 4.05 -2.46
CA GLY A 5 4.25 5.48 -2.35
C GLY A 5 3.76 6.06 -3.68
N GLU A 6 4.41 5.72 -4.79
CA GLU A 6 3.99 6.15 -6.13
C GLU A 6 2.64 5.54 -6.53
N MET A 7 2.41 4.26 -6.22
CA MET A 7 1.09 3.62 -6.42
C MET A 7 -0.01 4.37 -5.68
N VAL A 8 0.20 4.68 -4.40
CA VAL A 8 -0.76 5.47 -3.60
C VAL A 8 -0.96 6.87 -4.19
N ARG A 9 0.11 7.52 -4.68
CA ARG A 9 0.02 8.85 -5.29
C ARG A 9 -0.90 8.87 -6.51
N VAL A 10 -0.77 7.88 -7.41
CA VAL A 10 -1.53 7.85 -8.67
C VAL A 10 -2.92 7.22 -8.54
N LEU A 11 -3.16 6.42 -7.50
CA LEU A 11 -4.49 5.89 -7.20
C LEU A 11 -5.48 7.03 -6.99
N LYS A 12 -6.66 6.95 -7.61
CA LYS A 12 -7.76 7.88 -7.33
C LYS A 12 -8.35 7.60 -5.94
N PRO A 13 -9.00 8.58 -5.29
CA PRO A 13 -9.75 8.34 -4.05
C PRO A 13 -10.73 7.17 -4.22
N GLY A 14 -10.81 6.30 -3.22
CA GLY A 14 -11.59 5.06 -3.25
C GLY A 14 -10.96 3.93 -4.09
N GLY A 15 -9.88 4.20 -4.82
CA GLY A 15 -9.19 3.22 -5.64
C GLY A 15 -8.56 2.10 -4.80
N VAL A 16 -8.54 0.88 -5.35
CA VAL A 16 -7.97 -0.31 -4.71
C VAL A 16 -6.63 -0.63 -5.33
N GLY A 17 -5.60 -0.81 -4.50
CA GLY A 17 -4.30 -1.31 -4.89
C GLY A 17 -4.13 -2.77 -4.48
N VAL A 18 -3.51 -3.57 -5.34
CA VAL A 18 -3.19 -4.97 -5.08
C VAL A 18 -1.74 -5.22 -5.50
N VAL A 19 -0.95 -5.81 -4.59
CA VAL A 19 0.45 -6.16 -4.82
C VAL A 19 0.63 -7.64 -4.49
N TRP A 20 1.22 -8.39 -5.40
CA TRP A 20 1.67 -9.76 -5.16
C TRP A 20 3.19 -9.75 -5.02
N ASP A 21 3.71 -10.32 -3.94
CA ASP A 21 5.14 -10.31 -3.66
C ASP A 21 5.58 -11.57 -2.90
N LEU A 22 6.87 -11.86 -2.99
CA LEU A 22 7.50 -13.06 -2.42
C LEU A 22 8.22 -12.76 -1.09
N LEU A 23 8.61 -11.51 -0.83
CA LEU A 23 9.62 -11.17 0.18
C LEU A 23 9.25 -10.00 1.10
N HIS A 24 8.70 -8.91 0.57
CA HIS A 24 8.60 -7.59 1.23
C HIS A 24 7.20 -7.25 1.76
N VAL A 25 6.38 -8.28 1.99
CA VAL A 25 4.98 -8.13 2.39
C VAL A 25 4.82 -7.37 3.71
N PRO A 26 5.60 -7.65 4.77
CA PRO A 26 5.52 -6.88 6.03
C PRO A 26 5.84 -5.39 5.86
N GLU A 27 6.83 -5.07 5.02
CA GLU A 27 7.25 -3.70 4.74
C GLU A 27 6.16 -2.92 4.00
N TYR A 28 5.43 -3.59 3.10
CA TYR A 28 4.29 -3.00 2.40
C TYR A 28 3.18 -2.65 3.37
N VAL A 29 2.80 -3.57 4.25
CA VAL A 29 1.77 -3.35 5.26
C VAL A 29 2.14 -2.17 6.15
N ARG A 30 3.36 -2.15 6.69
CA ARG A 30 3.83 -1.04 7.53
C ARG A 30 3.76 0.29 6.80
N ARG A 31 4.23 0.35 5.55
CA ARG A 31 4.23 1.59 4.78
C ARG A 31 2.82 2.06 4.44
N LEU A 32 1.90 1.14 4.12
CA LEU A 32 0.50 1.46 3.84
C LEU A 32 -0.22 2.00 5.09
N GLN A 33 0.12 1.49 6.28
CA GLN A 33 -0.36 2.03 7.56
C GLN A 33 0.17 3.44 7.82
N GLU A 34 1.46 3.69 7.60
CA GLU A 34 2.06 5.03 7.71
C GLU A 34 1.39 6.04 6.76
N LEU A 35 1.03 5.58 5.56
CA LEU A 35 0.31 6.37 4.55
C LEU A 35 -1.20 6.47 4.80
N LYS A 36 -1.71 5.89 5.90
CA LYS A 36 -3.13 5.89 6.29
C LYS A 36 -4.06 5.34 5.20
N MET A 37 -3.63 4.27 4.52
CA MET A 37 -4.50 3.53 3.62
C MET A 37 -5.50 2.68 4.41
N GLU A 38 -6.67 2.45 3.82
CA GLU A 38 -7.78 1.72 4.42
C GLU A 38 -7.81 0.26 3.95
N ASP A 39 -8.58 -0.58 4.64
CA ASP A 39 -8.84 -1.98 4.25
C ASP A 39 -7.58 -2.79 3.88
N ILE A 40 -6.47 -2.56 4.60
CA ILE A 40 -5.21 -3.28 4.36
C ILE A 40 -5.41 -4.74 4.75
N ARG A 41 -5.27 -5.65 3.79
CA ARG A 41 -5.40 -7.09 3.99
C ARG A 41 -4.21 -7.81 3.39
N VAL A 42 -3.78 -8.87 4.06
CA VAL A 42 -2.76 -9.78 3.58
C VAL A 42 -3.43 -11.13 3.38
N SER A 43 -3.23 -11.73 2.21
CA SER A 43 -3.73 -13.08 1.97
C SER A 43 -2.99 -14.09 2.85
N GLU A 44 -3.58 -15.27 2.98
CA GLU A 44 -2.81 -16.45 3.38
C GLU A 44 -1.63 -16.66 2.42
N ARG A 45 -0.61 -17.35 2.93
CA ARG A 45 0.58 -17.67 2.16
C ARG A 45 0.28 -18.79 1.18
N VAL A 46 0.52 -18.53 -0.10
CA VAL A 46 0.31 -19.49 -1.18
C VAL A 46 1.64 -19.77 -1.86
N THR A 47 1.92 -21.05 -2.12
CA THR A 47 3.10 -21.45 -2.89
C THR A 47 2.84 -21.24 -4.37
N ALA A 48 3.56 -20.29 -4.96
CA ALA A 48 3.58 -20.05 -6.39
C ALA A 48 5.02 -20.22 -6.87
N PHE A 49 5.24 -20.98 -7.94
CA PHE A 49 6.60 -21.27 -8.46
C PHE A 49 7.57 -21.81 -7.40
N MET A 50 7.10 -22.71 -6.52
CA MET A 50 7.87 -23.31 -5.43
C MET A 50 8.35 -22.32 -4.34
N VAL A 51 7.90 -21.06 -4.38
CA VAL A 51 8.22 -20.05 -3.37
C VAL A 51 6.95 -19.58 -2.68
N SER A 52 7.04 -19.33 -1.38
CA SER A 52 5.95 -18.73 -0.61
C SER A 52 5.68 -17.31 -1.11
N SER A 53 4.42 -17.01 -1.39
CA SER A 53 3.99 -15.71 -1.90
C SER A 53 2.71 -15.26 -1.21
N GLN A 54 2.50 -13.94 -1.15
CA GLN A 54 1.29 -13.36 -0.56
C GLN A 54 0.85 -12.14 -1.37
N ILE A 55 -0.44 -11.85 -1.27
CA ILE A 55 -1.05 -10.66 -1.82
C ILE A 55 -1.31 -9.67 -0.68
N VAL A 56 -0.98 -8.40 -0.92
CA VAL A 56 -1.40 -7.27 -0.10
C VAL A 56 -2.40 -6.45 -0.89
N SER A 57 -3.61 -6.26 -0.34
CA SER A 57 -4.61 -5.35 -0.90
C SER A 57 -4.86 -4.19 0.05
N PHE A 58 -5.17 -3.02 -0.50
CA PHE A 58 -5.53 -1.84 0.29
C PHE A 58 -6.45 -0.91 -0.52
N ARG A 59 -7.13 0.00 0.17
CA ARG A 59 -7.99 1.03 -0.42
C ARG A 59 -7.43 2.41 -0.09
N LYS A 60 -7.39 3.28 -1.10
CA LYS A 60 -7.12 4.70 -0.88
C LYS A 60 -8.39 5.36 -0.32
N PRO A 61 -8.29 6.17 0.76
CA PRO A 61 -9.46 6.83 1.33
C PRO A 61 -10.26 7.62 0.29
N SER A 62 -11.58 7.43 0.29
CA SER A 62 -12.50 8.11 -0.64
C SER A 62 -12.67 9.60 -0.32
N HIS A 63 -12.60 9.94 0.96
CA HIS A 63 -12.60 11.32 1.44
C HIS A 63 -11.19 11.69 1.85
N HIS A 64 -10.51 12.52 1.05
CA HIS A 64 -9.37 13.25 1.59
C HIS A 64 -9.94 14.19 2.65
N TYR A 65 -9.63 13.95 3.92
CA TYR A 65 -9.70 15.02 4.90
C TYR A 65 -8.75 16.12 4.39
N PHE A 66 -9.31 17.13 3.74
CA PHE A 66 -8.64 18.41 3.48
C PHE A 66 -8.45 19.12 4.84
N GLY A 67 -7.64 18.52 5.71
CA GLY A 67 -7.05 19.23 6.83
C GLY A 67 -5.84 20.03 6.34
N PRO A 68 -5.40 21.07 7.07
CA PRO A 68 -4.28 21.94 6.67
C PRO A 68 -2.91 21.22 6.60
N GLY A 69 -2.87 19.91 6.80
CA GLY A 69 -1.72 19.05 6.54
C GLY A 69 -1.86 18.35 5.20
N GLU A 70 -1.59 19.07 4.11
CA GLU A 70 -1.05 18.42 2.91
C GLU A 70 0.11 17.53 3.39
N VAL A 71 -0.03 16.22 3.30
CA VAL A 71 1.12 15.32 3.44
C VAL A 71 1.97 15.57 2.21
N ARG A 72 2.82 16.60 2.26
CA ARG A 72 4.00 16.70 1.41
C ARG A 72 4.83 15.47 1.73
N LEU A 73 4.66 14.42 0.93
CA LEU A 73 5.58 13.31 0.89
C LEU A 73 6.90 13.88 0.40
N ASP A 74 7.76 14.33 1.33
CA ASP A 74 9.11 14.76 0.98
C ASP A 74 9.88 13.51 0.54
N TRP A 75 10.07 13.38 -0.78
CA TRP A 75 10.71 12.24 -1.43
C TRP A 75 12.24 12.28 -1.34
N ARG A 76 12.82 13.28 -0.67
CA ARG A 76 14.26 13.49 -0.48
C ARG A 76 14.60 12.97 0.90
N CYS A 77 14.77 11.66 1.02
CA CYS A 77 15.68 10.96 1.94
C CYS A 77 15.59 9.45 1.66
#